data_AF-A0A3D5KJL2-F1
#
_entry.id   AF-A0A3D5KJL2-F1
#
_cell.length_a   1.000
_cell.length_b   1.000
_cell.length_c   1.000
_cell.angle_alpha   90.00
_cell.angle_beta   90.00
_cell.angle_gamma   90.00
#
_symmetry.space_group_name_H-M   'P 1'
#
loop_
_entity.id
_entity.type
_entity.pdbx_description
1 polymer ?
#
loop_
_entity_poly.entity_id
_entity_poly.type
_entity_poly.pdbx_seq_one_letter_code
_entity_poly.pdbx_strand_id
1 'polypeptide(L)'
;GGPYKGPTKKNFNYSHLVFFTRVVNTTATPFELTINFAADSIAIPNSPDTFVKLFLPPDKMTLAKQSVYDYGVKDLESFDKPTRFQKTIKPNEDCLFIVEAIFYQTRASAENQPRGGNRAELILRGQRLIYRMPPQIDELPCGQIIYKR
;
A
#
# COMPACT_ATOMS: atom_id res chain seq x y z
N GLY A 1 1.49 -12.67 -0.54
CA GLY A 1 2.63 -11.84 -0.14
C GLY A 1 3.80 -12.75 0.11
N GLY A 2 4.96 -12.45 -0.46
CA GLY A 2 6.13 -13.33 -0.45
C GLY A 2 7.31 -12.76 -1.25
N PRO A 3 8.36 -13.57 -1.49
CA PRO A 3 9.49 -13.17 -2.33
C PRO A 3 9.04 -12.75 -3.72
N TYR A 4 9.59 -11.65 -4.25
CA TYR A 4 9.43 -11.29 -5.65
C TYR A 4 10.39 -12.14 -6.48
N LYS A 5 9.86 -12.87 -7.46
CA LYS A 5 10.63 -13.80 -8.30
C LYS A 5 10.90 -13.29 -9.72
N GLY A 6 10.41 -12.08 -10.05
CA GLY A 6 10.64 -11.48 -11.36
C GLY A 6 12.04 -10.89 -11.52
N PRO A 7 12.36 -10.34 -12.70
CA PRO A 7 13.66 -9.75 -12.97
C PRO A 7 13.92 -8.52 -12.08
N THR A 8 15.13 -8.40 -11.56
CA THR A 8 15.57 -7.24 -10.76
C THR A 8 16.83 -6.66 -11.39
N LYS A 9 16.94 -5.32 -11.44
CA LYS A 9 18.07 -4.62 -12.12
C LYS A 9 18.98 -3.85 -11.17
N LYS A 10 18.49 -3.42 -10.00
CA LYS A 10 19.14 -2.38 -9.17
C LYS A 10 19.37 -2.76 -7.71
N ASN A 11 18.39 -3.40 -7.08
CA ASN A 11 18.42 -3.73 -5.66
C ASN A 11 18.30 -5.25 -5.47
N PHE A 12 18.41 -5.70 -4.21
CA PHE A 12 18.46 -7.10 -3.83
C PHE A 12 17.29 -7.47 -2.91
N ASN A 13 17.03 -8.78 -2.77
CA ASN A 13 16.10 -9.36 -1.79
C ASN A 13 14.71 -8.70 -1.81
N TYR A 14 14.12 -8.62 -3.01
CA TYR A 14 12.78 -8.08 -3.18
C TYR A 14 11.73 -9.01 -2.58
N SER A 15 10.80 -8.45 -1.82
CA SER A 15 9.59 -9.12 -1.36
C SER A 15 8.41 -8.17 -1.41
N HIS A 16 7.21 -8.71 -1.47
CA HIS A 16 6.00 -7.90 -1.59
C HIS A 16 4.89 -8.38 -0.65
N LEU A 17 4.08 -7.42 -0.20
CA LEU A 17 2.83 -7.66 0.50
C LEU A 17 1.71 -6.94 -0.22
N VAL A 18 0.53 -7.57 -0.23
CA VAL A 18 -0.67 -7.07 -0.87
C VAL A 18 -1.72 -6.91 0.22
N PHE A 19 -2.21 -5.68 0.40
CA PHE A 19 -3.21 -5.33 1.40
C PHE A 19 -4.52 -4.95 0.73
N PHE A 20 -5.53 -5.78 0.94
CA PHE A 20 -6.88 -5.49 0.48
C PHE A 20 -7.57 -4.51 1.43
N THR A 21 -7.98 -3.36 0.90
CA THR A 21 -8.65 -2.32 1.68
C THR A 21 -10.10 -2.20 1.23
N ARG A 22 -11.03 -2.20 2.20
CA ARG A 22 -12.45 -1.89 2.00
C ARG A 22 -12.80 -0.65 2.81
N VAL A 23 -13.38 0.34 2.15
CA VAL A 23 -13.99 1.51 2.78
C VAL A 23 -15.48 1.47 2.49
N VAL A 24 -16.30 1.62 3.53
CA VAL A 24 -17.76 1.62 3.43
C VAL A 24 -18.28 2.96 3.88
N ASN A 25 -19.09 3.63 3.06
CA ASN A 25 -19.78 4.83 3.51
C ASN A 25 -21.09 4.45 4.22
N THR A 26 -21.07 4.41 5.54
CA THR A 26 -22.27 4.14 6.37
C THR A 26 -23.07 5.40 6.69
N THR A 27 -22.73 6.55 6.09
CA THR A 27 -23.40 7.84 6.32
C THR A 27 -24.39 8.17 5.21
N ALA A 28 -25.28 9.13 5.47
CA ALA A 28 -26.24 9.63 4.48
C ALA A 28 -25.62 10.59 3.45
N THR A 29 -24.36 11.01 3.63
CA THR A 29 -23.72 12.02 2.80
C THR A 29 -22.59 11.38 1.98
N PRO A 30 -22.54 11.62 0.66
CA PRO A 30 -21.40 11.17 -0.14
C PRO A 30 -20.12 11.88 0.31
N PHE A 31 -18.99 11.17 0.25
CA PHE A 31 -17.68 11.78 0.45
C PHE A 31 -16.70 11.35 -0.64
N GLU A 32 -15.75 12.22 -0.93
CA GLU A 32 -14.62 11.89 -1.79
C GLU A 32 -13.48 11.34 -0.95
N LEU A 33 -13.06 10.12 -1.28
CA LEU A 33 -11.87 9.47 -0.76
C LEU A 33 -10.70 9.77 -1.71
N THR A 34 -9.62 10.32 -1.17
CA THR A 34 -8.33 10.43 -1.89
C THR A 34 -7.26 9.70 -1.10
N ILE A 35 -6.50 8.83 -1.77
CA ILE A 35 -5.28 8.19 -1.26
C ILE A 35 -4.13 8.52 -2.21
N ASN A 36 -2.96 8.82 -1.67
CA ASN A 36 -1.74 9.09 -2.42
C ASN A 36 -0.51 8.49 -1.71
N PHE A 37 0.34 7.82 -2.48
CA PHE A 37 1.66 7.41 -2.03
C PHE A 37 2.72 8.03 -2.94
N ALA A 38 3.75 8.62 -2.33
CA ALA A 38 4.92 9.12 -3.03
C ALA A 38 5.77 7.96 -3.58
N ALA A 39 6.62 8.24 -4.57
CA ALA A 39 7.60 7.28 -5.08
C ALA A 39 8.78 7.05 -4.11
N ASP A 40 8.85 7.86 -3.05
CA ASP A 40 9.94 7.87 -2.10
C ASP A 40 10.01 6.55 -1.32
N SER A 41 11.23 6.09 -1.08
CA SER A 41 11.48 4.91 -0.26
C SER A 41 11.48 5.26 1.21
N ILE A 42 10.80 4.44 2.02
CA ILE A 42 10.74 4.58 3.48
C ILE A 42 11.79 3.64 4.07
N ALA A 43 12.72 4.18 4.84
CA ALA A 43 13.71 3.36 5.56
C ALA A 43 13.01 2.54 6.65
N ILE A 44 13.36 1.26 6.77
CA ILE A 44 12.77 0.39 7.78
C ILE A 44 13.56 0.54 9.10
N PRO A 45 12.89 0.87 10.23
CA PRO A 45 13.56 0.96 11.51
C PRO A 45 14.32 -0.32 11.87
N ASN A 46 15.54 -0.17 12.40
CA ASN A 46 16.43 -1.28 12.81
C ASN A 46 16.83 -2.25 11.68
N SER A 47 16.64 -1.89 10.41
CA SER A 47 17.00 -2.71 9.25
C SER A 47 17.84 -1.88 8.27
N PRO A 48 19.18 -1.85 8.42
CA PRO A 48 20.05 -1.03 7.59
C PRO A 48 19.92 -1.41 6.11
N ASP A 49 20.08 -0.41 5.23
CA ASP A 49 20.02 -0.54 3.78
C ASP A 49 18.72 -1.15 3.23
N THR A 50 17.69 -1.29 4.07
CA THR A 50 16.41 -1.93 3.76
C THR A 50 15.30 -0.89 3.73
N PHE A 51 14.53 -0.94 2.66
CA PHE A 51 13.52 0.07 2.36
C PHE A 51 12.20 -0.57 1.97
N VAL A 52 11.12 0.19 2.18
CA VAL A 52 9.79 -0.13 1.68
C VAL A 52 9.23 1.00 0.82
N LYS A 53 8.51 0.63 -0.24
CA LYS A 53 7.70 1.53 -1.05
C LYS A 53 6.25 1.08 -1.02
N LEU A 54 5.34 2.03 -0.89
CA LEU A 54 3.89 1.81 -1.00
C LEU A 54 3.36 2.40 -2.29
N PHE A 55 2.38 1.74 -2.90
CA PHE A 55 1.75 2.24 -4.11
C PHE A 55 0.38 1.59 -4.31
N LEU A 56 -0.39 2.20 -5.20
CA LEU A 56 -1.74 1.79 -5.59
C LEU A 56 -1.66 1.24 -7.02
N PRO A 57 -1.85 -0.07 -7.24
CA PRO A 57 -1.88 -0.62 -8.59
C PRO A 57 -3.06 -0.04 -9.38
N PRO A 58 -2.91 0.14 -10.71
CA PRO A 58 -3.97 0.68 -11.57
C PRO A 58 -5.17 -0.28 -11.72
N ASP A 59 -4.99 -1.56 -11.41
CA ASP A 59 -6.02 -2.57 -11.55
C ASP A 59 -7.16 -2.36 -10.55
N LYS A 60 -8.40 -2.42 -11.07
CA LYS A 60 -9.60 -2.38 -10.22
C LYS A 60 -9.69 -3.63 -9.37
N MET A 61 -9.72 -3.44 -8.05
CA MET A 61 -10.00 -4.50 -7.08
C MET A 61 -11.49 -4.87 -7.07
N THR A 62 -11.79 -6.16 -6.96
CA THR A 62 -13.16 -6.69 -6.82
C THR A 62 -13.16 -7.81 -5.77
N LEU A 63 -14.30 -8.08 -5.12
CA LEU A 63 -14.39 -9.14 -4.10
C LEU A 63 -13.99 -10.52 -4.66
N ALA A 64 -14.28 -10.80 -5.93
CA ALA A 64 -13.88 -12.03 -6.60
C ALA A 64 -12.34 -12.20 -6.71
N LYS A 65 -11.58 -11.12 -6.63
CA LYS A 65 -10.12 -11.14 -6.67
C LYS A 65 -9.46 -11.37 -5.30
N GLN A 66 -10.23 -11.35 -4.21
CA GLN A 66 -9.71 -11.57 -2.85
C GLN A 66 -9.14 -12.99 -2.66
N SER A 67 -9.64 -13.98 -3.41
CA SER A 67 -9.17 -15.37 -3.37
C SER A 67 -7.96 -15.65 -4.27
N VAL A 68 -7.52 -14.68 -5.08
CA VAL A 68 -6.38 -14.86 -5.99
C VAL A 68 -5.09 -14.53 -5.25
N TYR A 69 -4.32 -15.57 -4.95
CA TYR A 69 -3.01 -15.46 -4.29
C TYR A 69 -2.01 -14.69 -5.18
N ASP A 70 -1.25 -13.78 -4.56
CA ASP A 70 -0.23 -12.94 -5.20
C ASP A 70 -0.73 -12.13 -6.40
N TYR A 71 -1.74 -11.26 -6.18
CA TYR A 71 -2.23 -10.29 -7.15
C TYR A 71 -1.13 -9.30 -7.59
N GLY A 72 -0.22 -9.80 -8.43
CA GLY A 72 0.65 -9.13 -9.39
C GLY A 72 1.44 -7.90 -8.96
N VAL A 73 2.63 -8.13 -8.41
CA VAL A 73 3.79 -7.31 -8.81
C VAL A 73 4.34 -7.90 -10.09
N LYS A 74 4.00 -7.34 -11.25
CA LYS A 74 4.59 -7.77 -12.54
C LYS A 74 5.75 -6.87 -12.97
N ASP A 75 5.69 -5.60 -12.63
CA ASP A 75 6.64 -4.59 -13.13
C ASP A 75 7.13 -3.64 -12.03
N LEU A 76 8.37 -3.88 -11.56
CA LEU A 76 9.07 -3.07 -10.57
C LEU A 76 9.32 -1.60 -10.97
N GLU A 77 9.10 -1.22 -12.23
CA GLU A 77 9.27 0.17 -12.68
C GLU A 77 8.08 1.07 -12.28
N SER A 78 6.89 0.49 -12.06
CA SER A 78 5.71 1.23 -11.59
C SER A 78 5.88 1.86 -10.20
N PHE A 79 6.88 1.42 -9.46
CA PHE A 79 7.20 1.83 -8.08
C PHE A 79 8.10 3.06 -8.02
N ASP A 80 8.63 3.50 -9.16
CA ASP A 80 9.42 4.71 -9.27
C ASP A 80 8.56 5.93 -9.63
N LYS A 81 7.23 5.79 -9.56
CA LYS A 81 6.26 6.86 -9.82
C LYS A 81 5.27 6.99 -8.65
N PRO A 82 4.85 8.22 -8.31
CA PRO A 82 3.80 8.42 -7.32
C PRO A 82 2.49 7.82 -7.83
N THR A 83 1.68 7.30 -6.92
CA THR A 83 0.36 6.73 -7.25
C THR A 83 -0.74 7.43 -6.48
N ARG A 84 -1.92 7.51 -7.10
CA ARG A 84 -3.09 8.19 -6.55
C ARG A 84 -4.35 7.41 -6.86
N PHE A 85 -5.22 7.32 -5.86
CA PHE A 85 -6.58 6.82 -5.96
C PHE A 85 -7.53 7.93 -5.51
N GLN A 86 -8.57 8.19 -6.31
CA GLN A 86 -9.59 9.18 -5.97
C GLN A 86 -10.96 8.65 -6.40
N LYS A 87 -11.91 8.64 -5.47
CA LYS A 87 -13.28 8.16 -5.73
C LYS A 87 -14.28 8.84 -4.81
N THR A 88 -15.41 9.27 -5.36
CA THR A 88 -16.60 9.62 -4.56
C THR A 88 -17.35 8.35 -4.17
N ILE A 89 -17.59 8.16 -2.87
CA ILE A 89 -18.31 7.03 -2.29
C ILE A 89 -19.69 7.51 -1.85
N LYS A 90 -20.74 6.99 -2.50
CA LYS A 90 -22.14 7.32 -2.18
C LYS A 90 -22.59 6.68 -0.85
N PRO A 91 -23.70 7.14 -0.26
CA PRO A 91 -24.30 6.48 0.90
C PRO A 91 -24.50 4.99 0.66
N ASN A 92 -24.07 4.17 1.63
CA ASN A 92 -24.08 2.71 1.61
C ASN A 92 -23.26 2.05 0.48
N GLU A 93 -22.39 2.79 -0.20
CA GLU A 93 -21.50 2.25 -1.23
C GLU A 93 -20.20 1.70 -0.62
N ASP A 94 -19.75 0.57 -1.18
CA ASP A 94 -18.44 0.00 -0.94
C ASP A 94 -17.39 0.52 -1.92
N CYS A 95 -16.19 0.77 -1.40
CA CYS A 95 -15.00 1.04 -2.17
C CYS A 95 -13.91 0.05 -1.81
N LEU A 96 -13.44 -0.70 -2.82
CA LEU A 96 -12.37 -1.67 -2.69
C LEU A 96 -11.16 -1.21 -3.48
N PHE A 97 -9.98 -1.28 -2.87
CA PHE A 97 -8.70 -1.04 -3.54
C PHE A 97 -7.60 -1.86 -2.87
N ILE A 98 -6.48 -1.98 -3.56
CA ILE A 98 -5.29 -2.66 -3.07
C ILE A 98 -4.24 -1.61 -2.71
N VAL A 99 -3.53 -1.83 -1.62
CA VAL A 99 -2.24 -1.19 -1.35
C VAL A 99 -1.17 -2.28 -1.40
N GLU A 100 -0.14 -2.06 -2.19
CA GLU A 100 0.98 -3.00 -2.26
C GLU A 100 2.22 -2.37 -1.64
N ALA A 101 2.98 -3.19 -0.92
CA ALA A 101 4.22 -2.82 -0.26
C ALA A 101 5.38 -3.65 -0.82
N ILE A 102 6.39 -2.99 -1.38
CA ILE A 102 7.63 -3.64 -1.82
C ILE A 102 8.74 -3.33 -0.86
N PHE A 103 9.39 -4.38 -0.44
CA PHE A 103 10.56 -4.34 0.40
C PHE A 103 11.77 -4.74 -0.42
N TYR A 104 12.89 -4.04 -0.29
CA TYR A 104 14.13 -4.33 -0.99
C TYR A 104 15.35 -3.87 -0.18
N GLN A 105 16.53 -4.35 -0.56
CA GLN A 105 17.82 -3.95 0.01
C GLN A 105 18.70 -3.28 -1.04
N THR A 106 19.32 -2.16 -0.68
CA THR A 106 20.25 -1.44 -1.57
C THR A 106 21.66 -2.03 -1.58
N ARG A 107 21.96 -2.91 -0.61
CA ARG A 107 23.21 -3.69 -0.56
C ARG A 107 22.91 -5.18 -0.55
N ALA A 108 23.71 -5.94 -1.29
CA ALA A 108 23.64 -7.40 -1.28
C ALA A 108 24.20 -7.91 0.05
N SER A 109 23.33 -8.23 1.01
CA SER A 109 23.70 -8.91 2.24
C SER A 109 22.82 -10.14 2.46
N ALA A 110 23.35 -11.15 3.14
CA ALA A 110 22.64 -12.40 3.42
C ALA A 110 21.60 -12.26 4.55
N GLU A 111 21.51 -11.08 5.17
CA GLU A 111 20.51 -10.77 6.19
C GLU A 111 19.15 -10.58 5.52
N ASN A 112 18.54 -11.70 5.14
CA ASN A 112 17.08 -11.77 5.01
C ASN A 112 16.50 -11.62 6.41
N GLN A 113 16.50 -10.38 6.91
CA GLN A 113 15.83 -10.10 8.17
C GLN A 113 14.37 -10.51 7.99
N PRO A 114 13.81 -11.34 8.88
CA PRO A 114 12.44 -11.82 8.75
C PRO A 114 11.50 -10.61 8.73
N ARG A 115 10.97 -10.29 7.54
CA ARG A 115 9.99 -9.22 7.32
C ARG A 115 8.58 -9.68 7.72
N GLY A 116 8.49 -10.39 8.86
CA GLY A 116 7.31 -11.13 9.30
C GLY A 116 6.14 -10.23 9.68
N GLY A 117 4.93 -10.77 9.58
CA GLY A 117 3.78 -10.33 10.39
C GLY A 117 3.25 -8.92 10.15
N ASN A 118 3.32 -8.39 8.93
CA ASN A 118 2.91 -7.00 8.72
C ASN A 118 1.39 -6.93 8.53
N ARG A 119 0.70 -6.42 9.56
CA ARG A 119 -0.69 -5.93 9.43
C ARG A 119 -0.63 -4.50 8.94
N ALA A 120 -1.57 -4.13 8.08
CA ALA A 120 -1.74 -2.75 7.68
C ALA A 120 -3.07 -2.21 8.18
N GLU A 121 -3.11 -0.90 8.42
CA GLU A 121 -4.28 -0.18 8.89
C GLU A 121 -4.41 1.15 8.14
N LEU A 122 -5.64 1.51 7.77
CA LEU A 122 -5.99 2.84 7.28
C LEU A 122 -6.80 3.56 8.36
N ILE A 123 -6.18 4.54 9.01
CA ILE A 123 -6.79 5.29 10.11
C ILE A 123 -7.36 6.60 9.57
N LEU A 124 -8.58 6.92 9.99
CA LEU A 124 -9.18 8.24 9.82
C LEU A 124 -9.00 9.09 11.09
N ARG A 125 -8.34 10.25 10.97
CA ARG A 125 -8.23 11.26 12.03
C ARG A 125 -8.79 12.60 11.56
N GLY A 126 -10.03 12.88 11.94
CA GLY A 126 -10.80 13.99 11.37
C GLY A 126 -11.06 13.72 9.89
N GLN A 127 -10.53 14.56 9.00
CA GLN A 127 -10.60 14.36 7.55
C GLN A 127 -9.33 13.72 6.97
N ARG A 128 -8.26 13.55 7.77
CA ARG A 128 -6.97 13.03 7.28
C ARG A 128 -6.91 11.51 7.38
N LEU A 129 -6.30 10.90 6.38
CA LEU A 129 -6.04 9.46 6.35
C LEU A 129 -4.56 9.19 6.62
N ILE A 130 -4.31 8.23 7.50
CA ILE A 130 -2.98 7.79 7.90
C ILE A 130 -2.89 6.30 7.63
N TYR A 131 -1.88 5.89 6.88
CA TYR A 131 -1.55 4.49 6.66
C TYR A 131 -0.54 4.04 7.72
N ARG A 132 -0.75 2.85 8.26
CA ARG A 132 0.18 2.21 9.20
C ARG A 132 0.48 0.81 8.72
N MET A 133 1.72 0.39 8.92
CA MET A 133 2.17 -0.97 8.67
C MET A 133 3.28 -1.29 9.68
N PRO A 134 2.94 -1.51 10.97
CA PRO A 134 3.94 -1.75 11.99
C PRO A 134 4.63 -3.12 11.79
N PRO A 135 5.92 -3.25 12.16
CA PRO A 135 6.76 -2.20 12.76
C PRO A 135 7.42 -1.25 11.74
N GLN A 136 7.16 -1.39 10.42
CA GLN A 136 7.92 -0.65 9.41
C GLN A 136 7.44 0.78 9.20
N ILE A 137 6.15 1.04 9.39
CA ILE A 137 5.52 2.34 9.19
C ILE A 137 4.58 2.61 10.37
N ASP A 138 5.01 3.47 11.28
CA ASP A 138 4.22 3.84 12.45
C ASP A 138 3.02 4.71 12.08
N GLU A 139 3.24 5.77 11.30
CA GLU A 139 2.23 6.67 10.76
C GLU A 139 2.73 7.29 9.45
N LEU A 140 1.97 7.12 8.37
CA LEU A 140 2.22 7.76 7.08
C LEU A 140 0.97 8.50 6.61
N PRO A 141 0.95 9.85 6.61
CA PRO A 141 -0.12 10.61 5.99
C PRO A 141 -0.28 10.20 4.53
N CYS A 142 -1.46 9.69 4.17
CA CYS A 142 -1.67 9.06 2.87
C CYS A 142 -2.89 9.60 2.12
N GLY A 143 -3.57 10.63 2.64
CA GLY A 143 -4.70 11.23 1.95
C GLY A 143 -5.74 11.80 2.89
N GLN A 144 -6.99 11.83 2.43
CA GLN A 144 -8.10 12.46 3.14
C GLN A 144 -9.48 12.01 2.64
N ILE A 145 -10.50 12.29 3.44
CA ILE A 145 -11.90 12.30 3.02
C ILE A 145 -12.46 13.72 3.00
N ILE A 146 -13.29 14.04 2.02
CA ILE A 146 -13.99 15.32 1.93
C ILE A 146 -15.48 15.05 1.68
N TYR A 147 -16.33 15.39 2.65
CA TYR A 147 -17.78 15.29 2.49
C TYR A 147 -18.26 16.28 1.42
N LYS A 148 -19.05 15.78 0.47
CA LYS A 148 -19.72 16.63 -0.52
C LYS A 148 -20.98 17.18 0.15
N ARG A 149 -21.13 18.51 0.11
CA ARG A 149 -22.36 19.18 0.55
C ARG A 149 -23.42 19.09 -0.54
#